data_AF-A0A2G5X5W9-F1
#
_entry.id   AF-A0A2G5X5W9-F1
#
_cell.length_a   1.000
_cell.length_b   1.000
_cell.length_c   1.000
_cell.angle_alpha   90.00
_cell.angle_beta   90.00
_cell.angle_gamma   90.00
#
_symmetry.space_group_name_H-M   'P 1'
#
loop_
_entity.id
_entity.type
_entity.pdbx_description
1 polymer ?
#
loop_
_entity_poly.entity_id
_entity_poly.type
_entity_poly.pdbx_seq_one_letter_code
_entity_poly.pdbx_strand_id
1 'polypeptide(L)' 'MWDIWLWPMVFVTVIMLGIGIAGVGKMSRAFQLNEKDRIPNVVAKHPFTMNPLLWIIIVASVFIFIIIFYYWASFY' A
#
# COMPACT_ATOMS: atom_id res chain seq x y z
N MET A 1 -27.50 -0.03 -3.21
CA MET A 1 -26.49 -0.10 -4.31
C MET A 1 -25.09 0.21 -3.80
N TRP A 2 -24.92 1.19 -2.90
CA TRP A 2 -23.64 1.46 -2.22
C TRP A 2 -23.22 0.37 -1.23
N ASP A 3 -24.17 -0.40 -0.71
CA ASP A 3 -23.96 -1.41 0.33
C ASP A 3 -23.04 -2.56 -0.10
N ILE A 4 -23.04 -2.90 -1.40
CA ILE A 4 -22.23 -4.01 -1.93
C ILE A 4 -20.73 -3.70 -1.91
N TRP A 5 -20.38 -2.41 -2.00
CA TRP A 5 -19.00 -1.92 -1.98
C TRP A 5 -18.52 -1.47 -0.60
N LEU A 6 -19.44 -1.32 0.36
CA LEU A 6 -19.12 -0.85 1.70
C LEU A 6 -18.14 -1.80 2.42
N TRP A 7 -18.44 -3.11 2.41
CA TRP A 7 -17.56 -4.12 3.01
C TRP A 7 -16.19 -4.24 2.29
N PRO A 8 -16.14 -4.33 0.94
CA PRO A 8 -14.88 -4.28 0.20
C PRO A 8 -14.05 -3.03 0.48
N MET A 9 -14.67 -1.84 0.55
CA MET A 9 -13.96 -0.61 0.89
C MET A 9 -13.35 -0.67 2.28
N VAL A 10 -14.13 -1.08 3.29
CA VAL A 10 -13.65 -1.23 4.67
C VAL A 10 -12.43 -2.16 4.72
N PHE A 11 -12.50 -3.29 4.02
CA PHE A 11 -11.40 -4.24 3.95
C PHE A 11 -10.13 -3.62 3.33
N VAL A 12 -10.27 -2.93 2.20
CA VAL A 12 -9.14 -2.25 1.53
C VAL A 12 -8.57 -1.13 2.39
N THR A 13 -9.40 -0.37 3.09
CA THR A 13 -8.95 0.67 4.04
C THR A 13 -8.12 0.07 5.17
N VAL A 14 -8.54 -1.07 5.76
CA VAL A 14 -7.78 -1.76 6.80
C VAL A 14 -6.43 -2.25 6.27
N ILE A 15 -6.37 -2.78 5.05
CA ILE A 15 -5.11 -3.18 4.41
C ILE A 15 -4.18 -1.98 4.19
N MET A 16 -4.71 -0.86 3.68
CA MET A 16 -3.93 0.36 3.46
C MET A 16 -3.38 0.93 4.76
N LEU A 17 -4.18 0.92 5.84
CA LEU A 17 -3.72 1.32 7.18
C LEU A 17 -2.61 0.41 7.69
N GLY A 18 -2.75 -0.92 7.52
CA GLY A 18 -1.71 -1.88 7.90
C GLY A 18 -0.39 -1.64 7.15
N ILE A 19 -0.46 -1.40 5.85
CA ILE A 19 0.71 -1.06 5.01
C ILE A 19 1.32 0.27 5.44
N GLY A 20 0.50 1.28 5.75
CA GLY A 20 0.95 2.58 6.25
C GLY A 20 1.70 2.46 7.57
N ILE A 21 1.13 1.74 8.55
CA ILE A 21 1.75 1.54 9.88
C ILE A 21 3.04 0.73 9.76
N ALA A 22 3.05 -0.36 8.97
CA ALA A 22 4.25 -1.15 8.73
C ALA A 22 5.34 -0.33 8.00
N GLY A 23 4.92 0.55 7.09
CA GLY A 23 5.76 1.53 6.41
C GLY A 23 6.42 2.52 7.36
N VAL A 24 5.63 3.17 8.21
CA VAL A 24 6.10 4.13 9.21
C VAL A 24 7.03 3.47 10.22
N GLY A 25 6.71 2.27 10.70
CA GLY A 25 7.57 1.52 11.63
C GLY A 25 8.93 1.17 11.02
N LYS A 26 8.95 0.77 9.74
CA LYS A 26 10.20 0.45 9.02
C LYS A 26 11.01 1.71 8.71
N MET A 27 10.36 2.83 8.41
CA MET A 27 10.99 4.12 8.15
C MET A 27 11.55 4.76 9.43
N SER A 28 10.85 4.66 10.56
CA SER A 28 11.33 5.11 11.88
C SER A 28 12.57 4.32 12.31
N ARG A 29 12.57 2.99 12.15
CA ARG A 29 13.73 2.14 12.45
C ARG A 29 14.91 2.41 11.52
N ALA A 30 14.65 2.74 10.26
CA ALA A 30 15.68 3.14 9.31
C ALA A 30 16.25 4.53 9.63
N PHE A 31 15.43 5.48 10.06
CA PHE A 31 15.85 6.82 10.48
C PHE A 31 16.72 6.78 11.75
N GLN A 32 16.36 5.97 12.75
CA GLN A 32 17.18 5.79 13.96
C GLN A 32 18.53 5.12 13.68
N LEU A 33 18.63 4.29 12.64
CA LEU A 33 19.91 3.71 12.20
C LEU A 33 20.75 4.68 11.35
N ASN A 34 20.17 5.81 10.91
CA ASN A 34 20.80 6.78 10.01
C ASN A 34 21.56 7.90 10.74
N GLU A 35 21.60 7.89 12.07
CA GLU A 35 22.42 8.79 12.89
C GLU A 35 23.93 8.47 12.81
N LYS A 36 24.29 7.39 12.09
CA LYS A 36 25.65 7.07 11.68
C LYS A 36 25.70 7.03 10.15
N ASP A 37 26.39 8.00 9.55
CA ASP A 37 26.70 8.18 8.11
C ASP A 37 27.13 6.90 7.36
N ARG A 38 26.20 5.98 7.12
CA ARG A 38 26.30 4.92 6.13
C ARG A 38 24.91 4.68 5.59
N ILE A 39 24.66 5.19 4.39
CA ILE A 39 23.55 4.74 3.56
C ILE A 39 23.57 3.21 3.58
N PRO A 40 22.59 2.53 4.21
CA PRO A 40 22.64 1.09 4.36
C PRO A 40 22.55 0.47 2.96
N ASN A 41 23.52 -0.37 2.60
CA ASN A 41 23.58 -1.07 1.31
C ASN A 41 22.29 -1.82 0.93
N VAL A 42 21.40 -2.05 1.91
CA VAL A 42 20.09 -2.68 1.77
C VAL A 42 19.05 -1.76 1.11
N VAL A 43 19.10 -0.45 1.36
CA VAL A 43 18.21 0.54 0.71
C VAL A 43 18.65 0.79 -0.74
N ALA A 44 19.97 0.75 -0.99
CA ALA A 44 20.52 0.83 -2.34
C ALA A 44 20.14 -0.38 -3.21
N LYS A 45 19.96 -1.56 -2.62
CA LYS A 45 19.63 -2.80 -3.35
C LYS A 45 18.18 -2.86 -3.81
N HIS A 46 17.21 -2.38 -3.02
CA HIS A 46 15.79 -2.46 -3.36
C HIS A 46 14.98 -1.24 -2.84
N PRO A 47 15.17 -0.05 -3.43
CA PRO A 47 14.42 1.15 -3.04
C PRO A 47 12.90 1.01 -3.25
N PHE A 48 12.48 0.15 -4.20
CA PHE A 48 11.08 -0.11 -4.50
C PHE A 48 10.35 -0.95 -3.43
N THR A 49 11.02 -1.96 -2.86
CA THR A 49 10.37 -2.91 -1.93
C THR A 49 10.16 -2.30 -0.54
N MET A 50 10.84 -1.19 -0.23
CA MET A 50 10.75 -0.51 1.07
C MET A 50 9.78 0.68 1.09
N ASN A 51 9.21 1.09 -0.05
CA ASN A 51 8.38 2.29 -0.10
C ASN A 51 6.89 1.94 0.13
N PRO A 52 6.31 2.19 1.32
CA PRO A 52 4.92 1.87 1.63
C PRO A 52 3.93 2.59 0.71
N LEU A 53 4.32 3.75 0.17
CA LEU A 53 3.52 4.51 -0.79
C LEU A 53 3.26 3.70 -2.08
N LEU A 54 4.26 2.98 -2.59
CA LEU A 54 4.10 2.16 -3.79
C LEU A 54 3.13 1.00 -3.58
N TRP A 55 3.18 0.38 -2.40
CA TRP A 55 2.24 -0.67 -2.02
C TRP A 55 0.80 -0.16 -1.93
N ILE A 56 0.59 1.05 -1.38
CA ILE A 56 -0.72 1.70 -1.34
C ILE A 56 -1.24 1.95 -2.76
N ILE A 57 -0.39 2.45 -3.67
CA ILE A 57 -0.76 2.70 -5.07
C ILE A 57 -1.16 1.40 -5.79
N ILE A 58 -0.41 0.31 -5.59
CA ILE A 58 -0.73 -1.00 -6.18
C ILE A 58 -2.08 -1.51 -5.67
N VAL A 59 -2.30 -1.50 -4.35
CA VAL A 59 -3.56 -1.96 -3.75
C VAL A 59 -4.74 -1.11 -4.23
N ALA A 60 -4.58 0.22 -4.30
CA ALA A 60 -5.60 1.12 -4.82
C ALA A 60 -5.93 0.82 -6.29
N SER A 61 -4.89 0.66 -7.12
CA SER A 61 -5.05 0.39 -8.55
C SER A 61 -5.79 -0.93 -8.81
N VAL A 62 -5.44 -1.99 -8.07
CA VAL A 62 -6.12 -3.28 -8.16
C VAL A 62 -7.58 -3.16 -7.74
N PHE A 63 -7.86 -2.46 -6.64
CA PHE A 63 -9.23 -2.28 -6.18
C PHE A 63 -10.10 -1.51 -7.18
N ILE A 64 -9.58 -0.42 -7.74
CA ILE A 64 -10.27 0.37 -8.77
C ILE A 64 -10.50 -0.49 -10.03
N PHE A 65 -9.51 -1.27 -10.44
CA PHE A 65 -9.65 -2.17 -11.58
C PHE A 65 -10.77 -3.20 -11.37
N ILE A 66 -10.88 -3.80 -10.17
CA ILE A 66 -11.96 -4.72 -9.82
C ILE A 66 -13.31 -4.03 -9.88
N ILE A 67 -13.42 -2.79 -9.38
CA ILE A 67 -14.66 -2.00 -9.47
C ILE A 67 -15.07 -1.81 -10.92
N ILE A 68 -14.15 -1.32 -11.76
CA ILE A 68 -14.42 -1.06 -13.18
C ILE A 68 -14.84 -2.34 -13.88
N PHE A 69 -14.10 -3.44 -13.66
CA PHE A 69 -14.40 -4.73 -14.27
C PHE A 69 -15.75 -5.30 -13.81
N TYR A 70 -16.08 -5.19 -12.53
CA TYR A 70 -17.37 -5.63 -11.99
C TYR A 70 -18.53 -4.88 -12.63
N TYR A 71 -18.46 -3.55 -12.70
CA TYR A 71 -19.52 -2.77 -13.33
C TYR A 71 -19.59 -3.05 -14.83
N TRP A 72 -18.45 -3.17 -15.52
CA TRP A 72 -18.42 -3.53 -16.94
C TRP A 72 -19.07 -4.88 -17.21
N ALA A 73 -18.72 -5.91 -16.42
CA ALA A 73 -19.27 -7.26 -16.56
C ALA A 73 -20.73 -7.37 -16.09
N SER A 74 -21.18 -6.51 -15.16
CA SER A 74 -22.57 -6.50 -14.70
C SER A 74 -23.51 -5.75 -15.64
N PHE A 75 -22.99 -4.89 -16.52
CA PHE A 75 -23.76 -4.22 -17.57
C PHE A 75 -23.90 -5.07 -18.84
N TYR A 76 -23.22 -6.22 -18.91
CA TYR A 76 -23.35 -7.23 -19.97
C TYR A 76 -24.11 -8.45 -19.44
#